data_AF-A0A1H7U5I3-F1
#
_entry.id   AF-A0A1H7U5I3-F1
#
_cell.length_a   1.000
_cell.length_b   1.000
_cell.length_c   1.000
_cell.angle_alpha   90.00
_cell.angle_beta   90.00
_cell.angle_gamma   90.00
#
_symmetry.space_group_name_H-M   'P 1'
#
loop_
_entity.id
_entity.type
_entity.pdbx_description
1 polymer ?
#
loop_
_entity_poly.entity_id
_entity_poly.type
_entity_poly.pdbx_seq_one_letter_code
_entity_poly.pdbx_strand_id
1 'polypeptide(L)'
;MLSPEQRNWQRHWHEVFDAALGPDSPPGEPLPDDIDTDFRLQFELWDLPAEARARAFSVFPNAAGMLARIDAHRSAPPSAIDADEATRILRDGLKLLRRLGIESPEPDAAVAVLDTGKVSLHDAFSRADSPFIELHDALHDMALRETGEAGKDAYFFLSEPLYRLAASYAVAHWICWPLCAQPGAPDATEAEYRLWRGGWSSGWSEEGVFLFDRREEFGLTG
;
A
#
# COMPACT_ATOMS: atom_id res chain seq x y z
N MET A 1 9.14 18.68 -2.23
CA MET A 1 10.59 19.00 -2.30
C MET A 1 11.34 17.89 -1.60
N LEU A 2 12.20 17.18 -2.34
CA LEU A 2 12.89 16.00 -1.83
C LEU A 2 13.95 16.32 -0.77
N SER A 3 14.04 15.49 0.26
CA SER A 3 15.16 15.49 1.21
C SER A 3 16.48 15.19 0.48
N PRO A 4 17.65 15.58 1.04
CA PRO A 4 18.94 15.24 0.44
C PRO A 4 19.10 13.73 0.20
N GLU A 5 18.57 12.91 1.09
CA GLU A 5 18.63 11.45 0.99
C GLU A 5 17.71 10.92 -0.12
N GLN A 6 16.47 11.42 -0.21
CA GLN A 6 15.55 11.08 -1.30
C GLN A 6 16.13 11.44 -2.68
N ARG A 7 16.87 12.56 -2.80
CA ARG A 7 17.57 12.92 -4.05
C ARG A 7 18.69 11.94 -4.38
N ASN A 8 19.38 11.38 -3.38
CA ASN A 8 20.39 10.36 -3.60
C ASN A 8 19.75 9.06 -4.10
N TRP A 9 18.63 8.66 -3.52
CA TRP A 9 17.88 7.48 -3.95
C TRP A 9 17.29 7.65 -5.35
N GLN A 10 16.74 8.82 -5.66
CA GLN A 10 16.24 9.15 -7.00
C GLN A 10 17.33 8.95 -8.05
N ARG A 11 18.54 9.49 -7.83
CA ARG A 11 19.67 9.28 -8.75
C ARG A 11 20.05 7.82 -8.86
N HIS A 12 20.17 7.12 -7.74
CA HIS A 12 20.49 5.68 -7.73
C HIS A 12 19.46 4.86 -8.51
N TRP A 13 18.16 5.18 -8.37
CA TRP A 13 17.11 4.52 -9.12
C TRP A 13 17.24 4.79 -10.62
N HIS A 14 17.42 6.04 -11.05
CA HIS A 14 17.66 6.36 -12.45
C HIS A 14 18.88 5.63 -13.03
N GLU A 15 19.99 5.55 -12.30
CA GLU A 15 21.17 4.77 -12.72
C GLU A 15 20.86 3.28 -12.90
N VAL A 16 20.05 2.70 -12.00
CA VAL A 16 19.59 1.31 -12.11
C VAL A 16 18.68 1.11 -13.32
N PHE A 17 17.78 2.06 -13.60
CA PHE A 17 16.85 2.01 -14.72
C PHE A 17 17.60 2.17 -16.04
N ASP A 18 18.53 3.11 -16.14
CA ASP A 18 19.40 3.32 -17.31
C ASP A 18 20.17 2.05 -17.67
N ALA A 19 20.71 1.36 -16.66
CA ALA A 19 21.43 0.11 -16.86
C ALA A 19 20.54 -1.06 -17.32
N ALA A 20 19.25 -1.04 -17.00
CA ALA A 20 18.32 -2.14 -17.26
C ALA A 20 17.45 -1.93 -18.52
N LEU A 21 16.99 -0.70 -18.76
CA LEU A 21 16.04 -0.33 -19.80
C LEU A 21 16.66 0.58 -20.87
N GLY A 22 17.84 1.14 -20.62
CA GLY A 22 18.43 2.22 -21.40
C GLY A 22 18.03 3.60 -20.86
N PRO A 23 18.73 4.67 -21.28
CA PRO A 23 18.45 6.03 -20.82
C PRO A 23 17.13 6.56 -21.40
N ASP A 24 16.32 7.19 -20.53
CA ASP A 24 15.04 7.84 -20.90
C ASP A 24 15.24 9.29 -21.39
N SER A 25 16.22 9.99 -20.81
CA SER A 25 16.59 11.36 -21.19
C SER A 25 18.03 11.45 -21.74
N PRO A 26 18.33 12.48 -22.55
CA PRO A 26 19.70 12.83 -22.90
C PRO A 26 20.57 13.06 -21.65
N PRO A 27 21.86 12.71 -21.68
CA PRO A 27 22.76 12.96 -20.55
C PRO A 27 22.77 14.44 -20.15
N GLY A 28 22.50 14.72 -18.86
CA GLY A 28 22.60 16.06 -18.29
C GLY A 28 21.28 16.81 -18.12
N GLU A 29 20.13 16.22 -18.46
CA GLU A 29 18.84 16.76 -18.00
C GLU A 29 18.72 16.62 -16.47
N PRO A 30 18.25 17.68 -15.77
CA PRO A 30 18.05 17.60 -14.33
C PRO A 30 16.89 16.69 -14.00
N LEU A 31 17.08 15.84 -12.98
CA LEU A 31 15.98 15.04 -12.43
C LEU A 31 14.92 15.96 -11.79
N PRO A 32 13.64 15.56 -11.80
CA PRO A 32 12.58 16.33 -11.15
C PRO A 32 12.87 16.59 -9.67
N ASP A 33 12.57 17.80 -9.19
CA ASP A 33 12.71 18.19 -7.78
C ASP A 33 11.66 17.59 -6.84
N ASP A 34 10.66 16.94 -7.43
CA ASP A 34 9.54 16.29 -6.77
C ASP A 34 9.34 14.87 -7.32
N ILE A 35 9.27 13.89 -6.42
CA ILE A 35 9.14 12.46 -6.76
C ILE A 35 7.79 12.16 -7.42
N ASP A 36 6.76 12.92 -7.05
CA ASP A 36 5.41 12.79 -7.60
C ASP A 36 5.34 13.22 -9.08
N THR A 37 6.40 13.89 -9.57
CA THR A 37 6.55 14.27 -10.98
C THR A 37 7.59 13.44 -11.72
N ASP A 38 8.25 12.51 -11.03
CA ASP A 38 9.20 11.58 -11.63
C ASP A 38 8.45 10.36 -12.20
N PHE A 39 7.84 10.57 -13.36
CA PHE A 39 7.01 9.56 -14.02
C PHE A 39 7.78 8.29 -14.35
N ARG A 40 9.08 8.38 -14.59
CA ARG A 40 9.92 7.23 -14.86
C ARG A 40 9.89 6.26 -13.67
N LEU A 41 10.12 6.77 -12.46
CA LEU A 41 10.10 5.95 -11.25
C LEU A 41 8.69 5.39 -10.94
N GLN A 42 7.64 6.13 -11.32
CA GLN A 42 6.25 5.69 -11.13
C GLN A 42 5.83 4.56 -12.08
N PHE A 43 6.24 4.61 -13.35
CA PHE A 43 5.73 3.70 -14.38
C PHE A 43 6.71 2.56 -14.73
N GLU A 44 8.02 2.80 -14.72
CA GLU A 44 8.99 1.81 -15.24
C GLU A 44 9.52 0.85 -14.17
N LEU A 45 9.33 1.15 -12.88
CA LEU A 45 9.83 0.31 -11.77
C LEU A 45 9.38 -1.15 -11.92
N TRP A 46 8.16 -1.37 -12.40
CA TRP A 46 7.54 -2.68 -12.46
C TRP A 46 7.90 -3.49 -13.71
N ASP A 47 8.45 -2.82 -14.71
CA ASP A 47 9.00 -3.39 -15.96
C ASP A 47 10.45 -3.84 -15.80
N LEU A 48 11.14 -3.36 -14.76
CA LEU A 48 12.48 -3.83 -14.43
C LEU A 48 12.54 -5.34 -14.17
N PRO A 49 13.63 -6.01 -14.60
CA PRO A 49 13.99 -7.34 -14.12
C PRO A 49 14.10 -7.40 -12.58
N ALA A 50 13.89 -8.58 -12.00
CA ALA A 50 13.88 -8.75 -10.55
C ALA A 50 15.20 -8.33 -9.90
N GLU A 51 16.34 -8.62 -10.52
CA GLU A 51 17.66 -8.21 -10.05
C GLU A 51 17.87 -6.69 -10.10
N ALA A 52 17.27 -5.99 -11.07
CA ALA A 52 17.31 -4.54 -11.15
C ALA A 52 16.41 -3.91 -10.07
N ARG A 53 15.20 -4.45 -9.85
CA ARG A 53 14.35 -4.05 -8.72
C ARG A 53 15.05 -4.23 -7.38
N ALA A 54 15.75 -5.35 -7.18
CA ALA A 54 16.51 -5.58 -5.95
C ALA A 54 17.62 -4.55 -5.73
N ARG A 55 18.34 -4.14 -6.80
CA ARG A 55 19.31 -3.05 -6.72
C ARG A 55 18.66 -1.70 -6.44
N ALA A 56 17.52 -1.40 -7.04
CA ALA A 56 16.79 -0.16 -6.74
C ALA A 56 16.41 -0.11 -5.24
N PHE A 57 15.86 -1.19 -4.70
CA PHE A 57 15.45 -1.25 -3.29
C PHE A 57 16.60 -1.31 -2.29
N SER A 58 17.84 -1.60 -2.70
CA SER A 58 18.96 -1.86 -1.78
C SER A 58 19.36 -0.67 -0.91
N VAL A 59 18.88 0.53 -1.23
CA VAL A 59 19.15 1.76 -0.48
C VAL A 59 18.23 1.94 0.73
N PHE A 60 17.13 1.18 0.83
CA PHE A 60 16.16 1.35 1.91
C PHE A 60 16.42 0.42 3.10
N PRO A 61 16.04 0.85 4.31
CA PRO A 61 15.90 -0.04 5.46
C PRO A 61 14.95 -1.20 5.13
N ASN A 62 15.27 -2.41 5.63
CA ASN A 62 14.41 -3.59 5.50
C ASN A 62 13.95 -3.92 4.06
N ALA A 63 14.76 -3.55 3.05
CA ALA A 63 14.49 -3.77 1.64
C ALA A 63 14.09 -5.21 1.29
N ALA A 64 14.77 -6.20 1.90
CA ALA A 64 14.47 -7.61 1.68
C ALA A 64 13.02 -7.98 2.09
N GLY A 65 12.51 -7.39 3.16
CA GLY A 65 11.13 -7.61 3.61
C GLY A 65 10.11 -7.01 2.63
N MET A 66 10.39 -5.81 2.12
CA MET A 66 9.53 -5.17 1.12
C MET A 66 9.53 -5.93 -0.21
N LEU A 67 10.70 -6.36 -0.68
CA LEU A 67 10.84 -7.18 -1.90
C LEU A 67 10.10 -8.52 -1.79
N ALA A 68 10.20 -9.19 -0.64
CA ALA A 68 9.46 -10.44 -0.41
C ALA A 68 7.94 -10.24 -0.49
N ARG A 69 7.41 -9.10 -0.02
CA ARG A 69 6.00 -8.74 -0.14
C ARG A 69 5.60 -8.44 -1.58
N ILE A 70 6.42 -7.69 -2.32
CA ILE A 70 6.23 -7.44 -3.74
C ILE A 70 6.13 -8.77 -4.51
N ASP A 71 7.06 -9.69 -4.27
CA ASP A 71 7.07 -11.00 -4.92
C ASP A 71 5.84 -11.84 -4.53
N ALA A 72 5.45 -11.83 -3.25
CA ALA A 72 4.24 -12.51 -2.78
C ALA A 72 2.95 -11.93 -3.40
N HIS A 73 2.88 -10.62 -3.62
CA HIS A 73 1.75 -10.00 -4.31
C HIS A 73 1.73 -10.37 -5.80
N ARG A 74 2.88 -10.29 -6.50
CA ARG A 74 2.96 -10.57 -7.94
C ARG A 74 2.78 -12.04 -8.29
N SER A 75 3.19 -12.95 -7.40
CA SER A 75 3.17 -14.39 -7.65
C SER A 75 1.82 -15.06 -7.39
N ALA A 76 0.91 -14.38 -6.71
CA ALA A 76 -0.31 -15.00 -6.26
C ALA A 76 -1.52 -14.16 -6.76
N PRO A 77 -2.41 -14.74 -7.57
CA PRO A 77 -3.53 -14.00 -8.14
C PRO A 77 -4.51 -13.54 -7.04
N PRO A 78 -5.32 -12.49 -7.31
CA PRO A 78 -6.48 -12.20 -6.49
C PRO A 78 -7.40 -13.41 -6.42
N SER A 79 -8.07 -13.62 -5.29
CA SER A 79 -8.93 -14.77 -5.05
C SER A 79 -10.17 -14.29 -4.34
N ALA A 80 -11.34 -14.59 -4.90
CA ALA A 80 -12.60 -14.24 -4.28
C ALA A 80 -12.69 -14.82 -2.86
N ILE A 81 -13.16 -14.00 -1.93
CA ILE A 81 -13.62 -14.44 -0.62
C ILE A 81 -15.10 -14.08 -0.47
N ASP A 82 -15.83 -14.81 0.36
CA ASP A 82 -17.22 -14.50 0.66
C ASP A 82 -17.35 -13.38 1.71
N ALA A 83 -18.59 -12.92 1.92
CA ALA A 83 -18.87 -11.82 2.83
C ALA A 83 -18.61 -12.18 4.31
N ASP A 84 -18.74 -13.45 4.68
CA ASP A 84 -18.48 -13.92 6.05
C ASP A 84 -16.98 -13.89 6.35
N GLU A 85 -16.16 -14.36 5.40
CA GLU A 85 -14.71 -14.27 5.47
C GLU A 85 -14.23 -12.82 5.45
N ALA A 86 -14.77 -11.98 4.56
CA ALA A 86 -14.43 -10.56 4.53
C ALA A 86 -14.79 -9.86 5.86
N THR A 87 -15.97 -10.14 6.41
CA THR A 87 -16.38 -9.60 7.72
C THR A 87 -15.42 -10.05 8.82
N ARG A 88 -15.02 -11.32 8.84
CA ARG A 88 -14.05 -11.83 9.82
C ARG A 88 -12.70 -11.12 9.70
N ILE A 89 -12.18 -10.97 8.48
CA ILE A 89 -10.89 -10.28 8.24
C ILE A 89 -10.96 -8.83 8.71
N LEU A 90 -12.04 -8.11 8.39
CA LEU A 90 -12.23 -6.74 8.86
C LEU A 90 -12.22 -6.66 10.40
N ARG A 91 -12.98 -7.52 11.08
CA ARG A 91 -13.02 -7.56 12.55
C ARG A 91 -11.67 -7.89 13.17
N ASP A 92 -10.92 -8.82 12.59
CA ASP A 92 -9.58 -9.17 13.06
C ASP A 92 -8.61 -7.98 12.92
N GLY A 93 -8.70 -7.23 11.82
CA GLY A 93 -7.98 -5.97 11.60
C GLY A 93 -8.33 -4.91 12.64
N LEU A 94 -9.63 -4.63 12.84
CA LEU A 94 -10.10 -3.66 13.84
C LEU A 94 -9.66 -4.03 15.27
N LYS A 95 -9.68 -5.32 15.63
CA LYS A 95 -9.16 -5.80 16.93
C LYS A 95 -7.68 -5.50 17.08
N LEU A 96 -6.90 -5.63 16.01
CA LEU A 96 -5.48 -5.34 16.04
C LEU A 96 -5.22 -3.83 16.17
N LEU A 97 -5.93 -2.97 15.42
CA LEU A 97 -5.80 -1.51 15.53
C LEU A 97 -6.03 -1.05 16.98
N ARG A 98 -7.10 -1.52 17.62
CA ARG A 98 -7.36 -1.18 19.03
C ARG A 98 -6.29 -1.66 19.99
N ARG A 99 -5.70 -2.85 19.78
CA ARG A 99 -4.58 -3.33 20.60
C ARG A 99 -3.33 -2.47 20.44
N LEU A 100 -3.15 -1.86 19.26
CA LEU A 100 -2.06 -0.92 18.97
C LEU A 100 -2.37 0.51 19.45
N GLY A 101 -3.57 0.76 19.98
CA GLY A 101 -4.00 2.10 20.40
C GLY A 101 -4.32 3.04 19.24
N ILE A 102 -4.57 2.50 18.04
CA ILE A 102 -4.98 3.26 16.86
C ILE A 102 -6.51 3.35 16.86
N GLU A 103 -7.02 4.57 16.66
CA GLU A 103 -8.45 4.82 16.57
C GLU A 103 -9.07 4.03 15.42
N SER A 104 -10.21 3.40 15.71
CA SER A 104 -10.90 2.51 14.79
C SER A 104 -12.32 2.24 15.30
N PRO A 105 -13.24 1.81 14.42
CA PRO A 105 -14.55 1.34 14.83
C PRO A 105 -14.50 0.20 15.86
N GLU A 106 -15.57 0.04 16.62
CA GLU A 106 -15.76 -1.10 17.52
C GLU A 106 -15.68 -2.43 16.74
N PRO A 107 -14.76 -3.36 17.07
CA PRO A 107 -14.55 -4.55 16.24
C PRO A 107 -15.72 -5.53 16.23
N ASP A 108 -16.60 -5.45 17.22
CA ASP A 108 -17.80 -6.27 17.31
C ASP A 108 -19.05 -5.53 16.80
N ALA A 109 -18.88 -4.36 16.19
CA ALA A 109 -19.97 -3.64 15.52
C ALA A 109 -20.62 -4.51 14.42
N ALA A 110 -21.89 -4.20 14.14
CA ALA A 110 -22.56 -4.76 12.97
C ALA A 110 -21.85 -4.26 11.70
N VAL A 111 -21.55 -5.19 10.80
CA VAL A 111 -20.96 -4.89 9.49
C VAL A 111 -22.04 -5.08 8.44
N ALA A 112 -22.43 -4.00 7.77
CA ALA A 112 -23.36 -4.08 6.64
C ALA A 112 -22.62 -4.56 5.38
N VAL A 113 -23.23 -5.45 4.62
CA VAL A 113 -22.74 -5.84 3.28
C VAL A 113 -23.61 -5.11 2.26
N LEU A 114 -23.01 -4.21 1.48
CA LEU A 114 -23.75 -3.35 0.56
C LEU A 114 -24.10 -4.12 -0.72
N ASP A 115 -25.35 -3.95 -1.16
CA ASP A 115 -25.86 -4.48 -2.42
C ASP A 115 -25.43 -3.57 -3.58
N THR A 116 -24.48 -4.04 -4.37
CA THR A 116 -23.90 -3.31 -5.51
C THR A 116 -24.93 -3.03 -6.62
N GLY A 117 -26.04 -3.77 -6.66
CA GLY A 117 -27.16 -3.49 -7.56
C GLY A 117 -28.03 -2.30 -7.13
N LYS A 118 -27.81 -1.76 -5.92
CA LYS A 118 -28.61 -0.68 -5.33
C LYS A 118 -27.79 0.53 -4.91
N VAL A 119 -26.54 0.34 -4.52
CA VAL A 119 -25.65 1.39 -4.02
C VAL A 119 -24.42 1.44 -4.90
N SER A 120 -24.15 2.61 -5.50
CA SER A 120 -22.93 2.79 -6.28
C SER A 120 -21.71 2.93 -5.35
N LEU A 121 -20.51 2.62 -5.86
CA LEU A 121 -19.27 2.82 -5.11
C LEU A 121 -19.10 4.29 -4.67
N HIS A 122 -19.43 5.23 -5.56
CA HIS A 122 -19.35 6.66 -5.26
C HIS A 122 -20.29 7.04 -4.11
N ASP A 123 -21.53 6.55 -4.12
CA ASP A 123 -22.50 6.87 -3.07
C ASP A 123 -22.06 6.26 -1.72
N ALA A 124 -21.60 5.00 -1.73
CA ALA A 124 -21.12 4.31 -0.54
C ALA A 124 -19.97 5.07 0.16
N PHE A 125 -19.04 5.62 -0.61
CA PHE A 125 -17.85 6.31 -0.10
C PHE A 125 -17.94 7.84 -0.12
N SER A 126 -19.11 8.42 -0.47
CA SER A 126 -19.31 9.88 -0.46
C SER A 126 -19.29 10.49 0.96
N ARG A 127 -19.50 9.65 1.98
CA ARG A 127 -19.64 10.02 3.39
C ARG A 127 -18.93 9.03 4.34
N ALA A 128 -18.04 8.22 3.79
CA ALA A 128 -17.38 7.17 4.53
C ALA A 128 -15.89 7.16 4.21
N ASP A 129 -15.09 6.98 5.23
CA ASP A 129 -13.65 6.80 5.12
C ASP A 129 -13.28 5.33 5.29
N SER A 130 -12.01 4.99 5.03
CA SER A 130 -11.51 3.67 5.41
C SER A 130 -11.53 3.55 6.93
N PRO A 131 -12.00 2.42 7.51
CA PRO A 131 -11.83 2.14 8.93
C PRO A 131 -10.35 2.01 9.36
N PHE A 132 -9.42 2.04 8.39
CA PHE A 132 -7.97 2.02 8.60
C PHE A 132 -7.32 3.42 8.41
N ILE A 133 -8.09 4.50 8.23
CA ILE A 133 -7.52 5.84 7.92
C ILE A 133 -6.50 6.31 8.96
N GLU A 134 -6.78 6.12 10.24
CA GLU A 134 -5.87 6.49 11.34
C GLU A 134 -4.60 5.63 11.36
N LEU A 135 -4.66 4.38 10.87
CA LEU A 135 -3.46 3.59 10.63
C LEU A 135 -2.63 4.22 9.52
N HIS A 136 -3.25 4.58 8.39
CA HIS A 136 -2.57 5.16 7.24
C HIS A 136 -1.81 6.43 7.64
N ASP A 137 -2.46 7.30 8.41
CA ASP A 137 -1.85 8.52 8.93
C ASP A 137 -0.70 8.21 9.90
N ALA A 138 -0.79 7.13 10.68
CA ALA A 138 0.25 6.73 11.61
C ALA A 138 1.48 6.03 10.98
N LEU A 139 1.38 5.49 9.75
CA LEU A 139 2.45 4.64 9.16
C LEU A 139 3.80 5.35 9.05
N HIS A 140 3.82 6.63 8.65
CA HIS A 140 5.07 7.37 8.50
C HIS A 140 5.76 7.63 9.86
N ASP A 141 4.97 7.86 10.91
CA ASP A 141 5.46 8.01 12.28
C ASP A 141 5.89 6.67 12.88
N MET A 142 5.23 5.57 12.50
CA MET A 142 5.69 4.21 12.81
C MET A 142 7.04 3.93 12.15
N ALA A 143 7.19 4.27 10.87
CA ALA A 143 8.45 4.14 10.14
C ALA A 143 9.57 4.97 10.77
N LEU A 144 9.27 6.22 11.17
CA LEU A 144 10.21 7.07 11.89
C LEU A 144 10.69 6.42 13.20
N ARG A 145 9.77 5.87 14.00
CA ARG A 145 10.11 5.25 15.28
C ARG A 145 10.94 3.99 15.12
N GLU A 146 10.67 3.21 14.08
CA GLU A 146 11.27 1.89 13.88
C GLU A 146 12.61 1.95 13.13
N THR A 147 12.68 2.72 12.04
CA THR A 147 13.85 2.79 11.14
C THR A 147 14.47 4.18 11.03
N GLY A 148 14.03 5.14 11.87
CA GLY A 148 14.57 6.50 11.92
C GLY A 148 14.13 7.36 10.73
N GLU A 149 14.83 8.48 10.53
CA GLU A 149 14.55 9.41 9.43
C GLU A 149 14.61 8.72 8.05
N ALA A 150 15.53 7.78 7.87
CA ALA A 150 15.62 6.98 6.65
C ALA A 150 14.34 6.17 6.39
N GLY A 151 13.68 5.67 7.45
CA GLY A 151 12.40 4.99 7.35
C GLY A 151 11.27 5.90 6.87
N LYS A 152 11.16 7.05 7.52
CA LYS A 152 10.15 8.06 7.17
C LYS A 152 10.34 8.59 5.75
N ASP A 153 11.58 8.90 5.37
CA ASP A 153 11.91 9.34 4.01
C ASP A 153 11.62 8.26 2.98
N ALA A 154 11.91 6.98 3.29
CA ALA A 154 11.61 5.85 2.42
C ALA A 154 10.11 5.67 2.22
N TYR A 155 9.30 5.81 3.27
CA TYR A 155 7.84 5.75 3.19
C TYR A 155 7.28 6.76 2.18
N PHE A 156 7.70 8.03 2.27
CA PHE A 156 7.26 9.07 1.32
C PHE A 156 7.86 8.90 -0.07
N PHE A 157 9.09 8.40 -0.20
CA PHE A 157 9.70 8.16 -1.51
C PHE A 157 8.99 7.03 -2.27
N LEU A 158 8.52 6.00 -1.55
CA LEU A 158 7.95 4.80 -2.14
C LEU A 158 6.42 4.86 -2.33
N SER A 159 5.72 5.84 -1.76
CA SER A 159 4.25 5.89 -1.78
C SER A 159 3.67 5.79 -3.19
N GLU A 160 4.08 6.67 -4.09
CA GLU A 160 3.58 6.70 -5.48
C GLU A 160 4.12 5.53 -6.33
N PRO A 161 5.43 5.20 -6.32
CA PRO A 161 5.92 4.02 -7.04
C PRO A 161 5.21 2.73 -6.63
N LEU A 162 4.95 2.51 -5.33
CA LEU A 162 4.23 1.34 -4.84
C LEU A 162 2.74 1.39 -5.13
N TYR A 163 2.09 2.57 -5.07
CA TYR A 163 0.69 2.71 -5.47
C TYR A 163 0.49 2.23 -6.91
N ARG A 164 1.42 2.56 -7.82
CA ARG A 164 1.37 2.18 -9.24
C ARG A 164 1.42 0.68 -9.50
N LEU A 165 1.91 -0.13 -8.55
CA LEU A 165 1.92 -1.59 -8.68
C LEU A 165 0.51 -2.17 -8.85
N ALA A 166 -0.47 -1.59 -8.16
CA ALA A 166 -1.82 -2.15 -8.06
C ALA A 166 -2.94 -1.09 -8.07
N ALA A 167 -2.61 0.18 -8.30
CA ALA A 167 -3.50 1.34 -8.12
C ALA A 167 -4.22 1.32 -6.76
N SER A 168 -3.51 0.95 -5.69
CA SER A 168 -4.10 0.74 -4.36
C SER A 168 -3.12 1.00 -3.23
N TYR A 169 -3.48 1.93 -2.34
CA TYR A 169 -2.70 2.19 -1.13
C TYR A 169 -2.75 1.03 -0.13
N ALA A 170 -3.78 0.18 -0.14
CA ALA A 170 -3.79 -1.03 0.69
C ALA A 170 -2.60 -1.96 0.37
N VAL A 171 -2.23 -2.05 -0.92
CA VAL A 171 -1.06 -2.83 -1.36
C VAL A 171 0.24 -2.10 -1.01
N ALA A 172 0.31 -0.78 -1.25
CA ALA A 172 1.48 0.02 -0.94
C ALA A 172 1.81 0.02 0.56
N HIS A 173 0.82 0.29 1.42
CA HIS A 173 0.96 0.26 2.88
C HIS A 173 1.41 -1.11 3.37
N TRP A 174 0.82 -2.18 2.83
CA TRP A 174 1.26 -3.53 3.15
C TRP A 174 2.70 -3.79 2.74
N ILE A 175 3.13 -3.39 1.55
CA ILE A 175 4.53 -3.54 1.15
C ILE A 175 5.47 -2.73 2.07
N CYS A 176 5.05 -1.54 2.53
CA CYS A 176 5.82 -0.66 3.41
C CYS A 176 5.86 -1.09 4.89
N TRP A 177 5.01 -2.02 5.34
CA TRP A 177 4.99 -2.47 6.74
C TRP A 177 6.37 -2.84 7.33
N PRO A 178 7.31 -3.46 6.60
CA PRO A 178 8.66 -3.73 7.10
C PRO A 178 9.45 -2.49 7.53
N LEU A 179 9.06 -1.28 7.11
CA LEU A 179 9.63 -0.03 7.63
C LEU A 179 9.06 0.35 9.00
N CYS A 180 7.84 -0.09 9.29
CA CYS A 180 6.97 0.42 10.36
C CYS A 180 6.99 -0.43 11.64
N ALA A 181 7.48 -1.67 11.56
CA ALA A 181 7.50 -2.57 12.70
C ALA A 181 8.65 -3.60 12.63
N GLN A 182 9.06 -4.07 13.81
CA GLN A 182 10.03 -5.13 13.96
C GLN A 182 9.59 -6.43 13.25
N PRO A 183 10.52 -7.24 12.73
CA PRO A 183 10.19 -8.55 12.17
C PRO A 183 9.38 -9.42 13.15
N GLY A 184 8.25 -9.95 12.67
CA GLY A 184 7.35 -10.79 13.46
C GLY A 184 6.29 -10.03 14.27
N ALA A 185 6.29 -8.69 14.26
CA ALA A 185 5.19 -7.91 14.81
C ALA A 185 3.88 -8.20 14.05
N PRO A 186 2.72 -8.23 14.74
CA PRO A 186 1.42 -8.36 14.09
C PRO A 186 1.21 -7.23 13.08
N ASP A 187 0.84 -7.59 11.85
CA ASP A 187 0.70 -6.65 10.75
C ASP A 187 -0.70 -6.03 10.71
N ALA A 188 -0.76 -4.72 11.00
CA ALA A 188 -2.01 -3.96 10.99
C ALA A 188 -2.54 -3.62 9.59
N THR A 189 -1.71 -3.71 8.56
CA THR A 189 -2.08 -3.45 7.15
C THR A 189 -2.61 -4.70 6.45
N GLU A 190 -2.30 -5.89 6.97
CA GLU A 190 -2.64 -7.19 6.37
C GLU A 190 -4.15 -7.36 6.15
N ALA A 191 -4.98 -6.89 7.08
CA ALA A 191 -6.43 -7.03 6.96
C ALA A 191 -6.97 -6.27 5.74
N GLU A 192 -6.57 -5.00 5.57
CA GLU A 192 -6.98 -4.18 4.44
C GLU A 192 -6.45 -4.75 3.11
N TYR A 193 -5.20 -5.19 3.08
CA TYR A 193 -4.60 -5.86 1.92
C TYR A 193 -5.40 -7.11 1.51
N ARG A 194 -5.75 -7.97 2.47
CA ARG A 194 -6.52 -9.20 2.21
C ARG A 194 -7.95 -8.92 1.75
N LEU A 195 -8.60 -7.89 2.30
CA LEU A 195 -9.90 -7.45 1.82
C LEU A 195 -9.83 -6.98 0.37
N TRP A 196 -8.88 -6.10 0.06
CA TRP A 196 -8.66 -5.60 -1.31
C TRP A 196 -8.42 -6.76 -2.28
N ARG A 197 -7.54 -7.69 -1.91
CA ARG A 197 -7.20 -8.87 -2.71
C ARG A 197 -8.37 -9.84 -2.88
N GLY A 198 -9.28 -9.86 -1.91
CA GLY A 198 -10.53 -10.60 -1.92
C GLY A 198 -11.64 -9.97 -2.76
N GLY A 199 -11.41 -8.78 -3.30
CA GLY A 199 -12.39 -7.99 -4.03
C GLY A 199 -13.35 -7.22 -3.11
N TRP A 200 -12.91 -6.79 -1.93
CA TRP A 200 -13.74 -6.03 -0.99
C TRP A 200 -13.12 -4.68 -0.64
N SER A 201 -13.96 -3.69 -0.36
CA SER A 201 -13.54 -2.41 0.24
C SER A 201 -14.38 -2.15 1.48
N SER A 202 -13.73 -1.80 2.58
CA SER A 202 -14.39 -1.47 3.84
C SER A 202 -14.58 0.03 3.97
N GLY A 203 -15.72 0.46 4.51
CA GLY A 203 -15.98 1.85 4.84
C GLY A 203 -16.53 2.03 6.25
N TRP A 204 -16.32 3.22 6.80
CA TRP A 204 -16.80 3.64 8.11
C TRP A 204 -17.41 5.04 8.01
N SER A 205 -18.67 5.17 8.43
CA SER A 205 -19.40 6.43 8.51
C SER A 205 -20.19 6.53 9.81
N GLU A 206 -20.95 7.61 9.97
CA GLU A 206 -21.92 7.78 11.06
C GLU A 206 -22.98 6.66 11.11
N GLU A 207 -23.27 6.01 9.98
CA GLU A 207 -24.23 4.90 9.89
C GLU A 207 -23.63 3.56 10.35
N GLY A 208 -22.32 3.48 10.49
CA GLY A 208 -21.59 2.31 10.97
C GLY A 208 -20.53 1.83 10.00
N VAL A 209 -20.17 0.55 10.14
CA VAL A 209 -19.13 -0.11 9.34
C VAL A 209 -19.79 -0.93 8.23
N PHE A 210 -19.23 -0.89 7.03
CA PHE A 210 -19.71 -1.69 5.92
C PHE A 210 -18.59 -2.30 5.07
N LEU A 211 -18.98 -3.30 4.28
CA LEU A 211 -18.20 -3.90 3.21
C LEU A 211 -18.93 -3.68 1.88
N PHE A 212 -18.18 -3.19 0.90
CA PHE A 212 -18.61 -3.03 -0.48
C PHE A 212 -17.96 -4.13 -1.32
N ASP A 213 -18.79 -4.87 -2.06
CA ASP A 213 -18.34 -5.95 -2.95
C ASP A 213 -17.81 -5.35 -4.26
N ARG A 214 -16.55 -5.60 -4.57
CA ARG A 214 -15.89 -5.17 -5.81
C ARG A 214 -15.43 -6.36 -6.65
N ARG A 215 -15.81 -7.59 -6.30
CA ARG A 215 -15.28 -8.80 -6.96
C ARG A 215 -15.47 -8.79 -8.47
N GLU A 216 -16.58 -8.24 -8.96
CA GLU A 216 -16.81 -8.08 -10.42
C GLU A 216 -15.75 -7.19 -11.08
N GLU A 217 -15.39 -6.05 -10.48
CA GLU A 217 -14.37 -5.14 -10.99
C GLU A 217 -12.99 -5.80 -11.07
N PHE A 218 -12.74 -6.79 -10.20
CA PHE A 218 -11.50 -7.56 -10.13
C PHE A 218 -11.55 -8.83 -10.99
N GLY A 219 -12.65 -9.11 -11.71
CA GLY A 219 -12.83 -10.34 -12.48
C GLY A 219 -12.91 -11.60 -11.61
N LEU A 220 -13.36 -11.46 -10.37
CA LEU A 220 -13.43 -12.52 -9.35
C LEU A 220 -14.83 -13.14 -9.21
N THR A 221 -15.77 -12.73 -10.04
CA THR A 221 -17.10 -13.36 -10.14
C THR A 221 -17.04 -14.51 -11.15
N GLY A 222 -17.30 -15.73 -10.67
CA GLY A 222 -17.48 -16.95 -11.45
C GLY A 222 -18.83 -17.58 -11.18
#